data_AF-A0A380FI82-F1
#
_entry.id   AF-A0A380FI82-F1
#
_cell.length_a   1.000
_cell.length_b   1.000
_cell.length_c   1.000
_cell.angle_alpha   90.00
_cell.angle_beta   90.00
_cell.angle_gamma   90.00
#
_symmetry.space_group_name_H-M   'P 1'
#
loop_
_entity.id
_entity.type
_entity.pdbx_description
1 polymer ?
#
loop_
_entity_poly.entity_id
_entity_poly.type
_entity_poly.pdbx_seq_one_letter_code
_entity_poly.pdbx_strand_id
1 'polypeptide(L)'
;MMRTSMIIGYFLLIFIIVLLFIFLLDDKSTIYYGKVENNQGIVSNLVSDKGDIIEHLRVSDDLQESMHVGDYISVKLSNKKNNIINEQLVDDSQLSSKILYRLNI
;
A
#
# COMPACT_ATOMS: atom_id res chain seq x y z
N MET A 1 10.87 33.88 36.78
CA MET A 1 10.34 34.20 35.43
C MET A 1 11.18 33.63 34.29
N MET A 2 12.51 33.83 34.24
CA MET A 2 13.34 33.22 33.16
C MET A 2 13.33 31.69 33.15
N ARG A 3 13.44 31.04 34.31
CA ARG A 3 13.44 29.56 34.41
C ARG A 3 12.13 28.92 33.98
N THR A 4 11.00 29.52 34.31
CA THR A 4 9.66 29.05 33.89
C THR A 4 9.45 29.22 32.39
N SER A 5 10.00 30.29 31.79
CA SER A 5 9.95 30.51 30.34
C SER A 5 10.77 29.47 29.56
N MET A 6 11.93 29.05 30.09
CA MET A 6 12.74 27.99 29.46
C MET A 6 12.02 26.63 29.47
N ILE A 7 11.36 26.29 30.57
CA ILE A 7 10.62 25.03 30.70
C ILE A 7 9.47 24.98 29.69
N ILE A 8 8.69 26.06 29.59
CA ILE A 8 7.58 26.16 28.62
C ILE A 8 8.11 26.04 27.19
N GLY A 9 9.22 26.71 26.86
CA GLY A 9 9.85 26.60 25.54
C GLY A 9 10.29 25.17 25.20
N TYR A 10 10.84 24.44 26.17
CA TYR A 10 11.24 23.04 25.98
C TYR A 10 10.04 22.12 25.72
N PHE A 11 8.94 22.29 26.47
CA PHE A 11 7.71 21.54 26.23
C PHE A 11 7.11 21.83 24.85
N LEU A 12 7.14 23.10 24.42
CA LEU A 12 6.64 23.52 23.11
C LEU A 12 7.49 22.92 21.98
N LEU A 13 8.81 22.86 22.15
CA LEU A 13 9.73 22.26 21.19
C LEU A 13 9.54 20.74 21.09
N ILE A 14 9.37 20.03 22.21
CA ILE A 14 9.02 18.60 22.21
C ILE A 14 7.69 18.38 21.49
N PHE A 15 6.68 19.21 21.77
CA PHE A 15 5.37 19.08 21.13
C PHE A 15 5.48 19.21 19.61
N ILE A 16 6.26 20.17 19.10
CA ILE A 16 6.51 20.33 17.65
C ILE A 16 7.21 19.09 17.06
N ILE A 17 8.21 18.53 17.75
CA ILE A 17 8.93 17.33 17.28
C ILE A 17 7.97 16.13 17.18
N VAL A 18 7.14 15.92 18.20
CA VAL A 18 6.14 14.84 18.20
C VAL A 18 5.14 15.03 17.06
N LEU A 19 4.68 16.25 16.84
CA LEU A 19 3.73 16.57 15.77
C LEU A 19 4.33 16.32 14.38
N LEU A 20 5.59 16.72 14.17
CA LEU A 20 6.35 16.40 12.96
C LEU A 20 6.50 14.88 12.76
N PHE A 21 6.78 14.13 13.83
CA PHE A 21 6.94 12.67 13.76
C PHE A 21 5.63 11.98 13.35
N ILE A 22 4.50 12.40 13.90
CA ILE A 22 3.17 11.91 13.49
C ILE A 22 2.92 12.21 12.01
N PHE A 23 3.25 13.42 11.54
CA PHE A 23 3.07 13.80 10.14
C PHE A 23 3.94 12.99 9.18
N LEU A 24 5.15 12.59 9.62
CA LEU A 24 6.04 11.72 8.85
C LEU A 24 5.54 10.27 8.78
N LEU A 25 4.80 9.81 9.81
CA LEU A 25 4.24 8.46 9.90
C LEU A 25 2.92 8.29 9.12
N ASP A 26 2.28 9.37 8.66
CA ASP A 26 1.11 9.29 7.77
C ASP A 26 1.54 8.89 6.34
N ASP A 27 2.06 7.66 6.20
CA ASP A 27 2.34 7.09 4.89
C ASP A 27 1.02 6.58 4.28
N LYS A 28 0.43 7.45 3.47
CA LYS A 28 -0.74 7.13 2.66
C LYS A 28 -0.35 6.02 1.69
N SER A 29 -0.84 4.83 1.98
CA SER A 29 -0.67 3.65 1.15
C SER A 29 -2.02 3.24 0.60
N THR A 30 -2.02 2.68 -0.60
CA THR A 30 -3.22 2.23 -1.28
C THR A 30 -3.06 0.76 -1.61
N ILE A 31 -4.10 -0.02 -1.34
CA ILE A 31 -4.14 -1.45 -1.68
C ILE A 31 -4.79 -1.58 -3.05
N TYR A 32 -4.13 -2.36 -3.90
CA TYR A 32 -4.60 -2.73 -5.21
C TYR A 32 -4.73 -4.24 -5.28
N TYR A 33 -5.68 -4.71 -6.09
CA TYR A 33 -5.94 -6.12 -6.30
C TYR A 33 -5.83 -6.42 -7.79
N GLY A 34 -5.14 -7.50 -8.16
CA GLY A 34 -4.93 -7.86 -9.55
C GLY A 34 -4.98 -9.36 -9.75
N LYS A 35 -5.03 -9.77 -11.02
CA LYS A 35 -4.99 -11.18 -11.42
C LYS A 35 -3.68 -11.47 -12.13
N VAL A 36 -3.02 -12.57 -11.77
CA VAL A 36 -1.75 -12.97 -12.36
C VAL A 36 -1.94 -13.34 -13.82
N GLU A 37 -1.25 -12.63 -14.72
CA GLU A 37 -1.34 -12.84 -16.17
C GLU A 37 -0.34 -13.88 -16.66
N ASN A 38 0.85 -13.92 -16.07
CA ASN A 38 1.91 -14.83 -16.50
C ASN A 38 2.76 -15.33 -15.33
N ASN A 39 3.51 -16.41 -15.60
CA ASN A 39 4.49 -16.98 -14.66
C ASN A 39 5.75 -16.10 -14.49
N GLN A 40 5.80 -14.91 -15.12
CA GLN A 40 6.93 -13.98 -15.04
C GLN A 40 6.75 -12.91 -13.96
N GLY A 41 5.74 -13.05 -13.09
CA GLY A 41 5.50 -12.05 -12.05
C GLY A 41 4.72 -10.83 -12.53
N ILE A 42 4.18 -10.83 -13.76
CA ILE A 42 3.42 -9.70 -14.29
C ILE A 42 1.95 -9.87 -13.94
N VAL A 43 1.44 -8.86 -13.22
CA VAL A 43 0.03 -8.74 -12.87
C VAL A 43 -0.52 -7.57 -13.65
N SER A 44 -1.61 -7.81 -14.38
CA SER A 44 -2.30 -6.78 -15.14
C SER A 44 -3.57 -6.31 -14.45
N ASN A 45 -3.96 -5.09 -14.78
CA ASN A 45 -5.22 -4.47 -14.36
C ASN A 45 -5.43 -4.49 -12.85
N LEU A 46 -4.45 -3.99 -12.08
CA LEU A 46 -4.61 -3.90 -10.64
C LEU A 46 -5.58 -2.76 -10.31
N VAL A 47 -6.61 -3.06 -9.51
CA VAL A 47 -7.70 -2.15 -9.16
C VAL A 47 -7.70 -1.85 -7.67
N SER A 48 -7.79 -0.57 -7.30
CA SER A 48 -7.99 -0.15 -5.91
C SER A 48 -9.47 -0.06 -5.56
N ASP A 49 -9.82 -0.10 -4.26
CA ASP A 49 -11.20 0.11 -3.81
C ASP A 49 -11.79 1.46 -4.25
N LYS A 50 -10.92 2.46 -4.45
CA LYS A 50 -11.26 3.81 -4.93
C LYS A 50 -11.51 3.84 -6.43
N GLY A 51 -11.17 2.78 -7.16
CA GLY A 51 -11.36 2.64 -8.60
C GLY A 51 -10.15 3.10 -9.42
N ASP A 52 -9.01 3.35 -8.78
CA ASP A 52 -7.75 3.59 -9.48
C ASP A 52 -7.26 2.30 -10.13
N ILE A 53 -6.65 2.41 -11.31
CA ILE A 53 -6.19 1.26 -12.10
C ILE A 53 -4.70 1.41 -12.39
N ILE A 54 -3.94 0.33 -12.20
CA ILE A 54 -2.56 0.20 -12.63
C ILE A 54 -2.51 -0.92 -13.67
N GLU A 55 -2.07 -0.57 -14.88
CA GLU A 55 -2.11 -1.49 -16.02
C GLU A 55 -1.18 -2.69 -15.83
N HIS A 56 0.05 -2.46 -15.38
CA HIS A 56 1.04 -3.50 -15.19
C HIS A 56 1.87 -3.25 -13.94
N LEU A 57 2.06 -4.31 -13.14
CA LEU A 57 2.99 -4.32 -12.03
C LEU A 57 3.75 -5.65 -12.01
N ARG A 58 5.06 -5.58 -11.78
CA ARG A 58 5.88 -6.75 -11.51
C ARG A 58 5.98 -6.96 -9.99
N VAL A 59 5.63 -8.16 -9.53
CA VAL A 59 5.77 -8.57 -8.11
C VAL A 59 7.19 -9.04 -7.80
N SER A 60 7.53 -9.20 -6.51
CA SER A 60 8.82 -9.79 -6.13
C SER A 60 8.98 -11.23 -6.60
N ASP A 61 10.24 -11.62 -6.75
CA ASP A 61 10.61 -12.98 -7.13
C ASP A 61 10.16 -14.01 -6.05
N ASP A 62 10.09 -13.61 -4.77
CA ASP A 62 9.62 -14.46 -3.67
C ASP A 62 8.13 -14.84 -3.84
N LEU A 63 7.28 -13.88 -4.19
CA LEU A 63 5.86 -14.15 -4.46
C LEU A 63 5.70 -14.93 -5.77
N GLN A 64 6.55 -14.64 -6.76
CA GLN A 64 6.54 -15.26 -8.08
C GLN A 64 6.66 -16.79 -8.03
N GLU A 65 7.45 -17.34 -7.11
CA GLU A 65 7.60 -18.79 -6.93
C GLU A 65 6.32 -19.48 -6.42
N SER A 66 5.48 -18.74 -5.69
CA SER A 66 4.29 -19.28 -5.03
C SER A 66 2.99 -19.11 -5.83
N MET A 67 3.01 -18.29 -6.89
CA MET A 67 1.81 -17.89 -7.62
C MET A 67 1.62 -18.66 -8.93
N HIS A 68 0.38 -18.79 -9.35
CA HIS A 68 -0.01 -19.37 -10.63
C HIS A 68 -0.84 -18.40 -11.47
N VAL A 69 -0.84 -18.61 -12.79
CA VAL A 69 -1.69 -17.82 -13.70
C VAL A 69 -3.16 -17.97 -13.29
N GLY A 70 -3.82 -16.83 -13.12
CA GLY A 70 -5.22 -16.77 -12.71
C GLY A 70 -5.43 -16.57 -11.21
N ASP A 71 -4.39 -16.70 -10.39
CA ASP A 71 -4.46 -16.37 -8.97
C ASP A 71 -4.69 -14.87 -8.76
N TYR A 72 -5.33 -14.53 -7.65
CA TYR A 72 -5.49 -13.14 -7.24
C TYR A 72 -4.40 -12.76 -6.25
N ILE A 73 -3.93 -11.52 -6.39
CA ILE A 73 -2.97 -10.95 -5.48
C ILE A 73 -3.49 -9.62 -4.94
N SER A 74 -3.03 -9.26 -3.74
CA SER A 74 -3.13 -7.90 -3.23
C SER A 74 -1.75 -7.29 -3.12
N VAL A 75 -1.64 -6.03 -3.56
CA VAL A 75 -0.40 -5.27 -3.52
C VAL A 75 -0.66 -3.94 -2.84
N LYS A 76 0.05 -3.67 -1.76
CA LYS A 76 0.02 -2.40 -1.05
C LYS A 76 1.13 -1.51 -1.56
N LEU A 77 0.77 -0.41 -2.21
CA LEU A 77 1.71 0.55 -2.76
C LEU A 77 1.80 1.80 -1.87
N SER A 78 3.02 2.31 -1.68
CA SER A 78 3.24 3.63 -1.08
C SER A 78 2.92 4.73 -2.09
N ASN A 79 2.08 5.71 -1.74
CA ASN A 79 1.72 6.80 -2.65
C ASN A 79 2.92 7.70 -3.03
N LYS A 80 4.03 7.66 -2.27
CA LYS A 80 5.19 8.54 -2.50
C LYS A 80 6.09 8.09 -3.65
N LYS A 81 6.12 6.79 -3.96
CA LYS A 81 7.07 6.21 -4.95
C LYS A 81 6.52 5.05 -5.76
N ASN A 82 5.24 4.69 -5.60
CA ASN A 82 4.70 3.42 -6.11
C ASN A 82 5.55 2.20 -5.72
N ASN A 83 6.23 2.30 -4.58
CA ASN A 83 6.98 1.18 -4.04
C ASN A 83 6.00 0.17 -3.44
N ILE A 84 6.24 -1.10 -3.73
CA ILE A 84 5.55 -2.22 -3.09
C ILE A 84 5.98 -2.25 -1.62
N ILE A 85 5.02 -2.03 -0.73
CA ILE A 85 5.19 -2.15 0.74
C ILE A 85 4.93 -3.59 1.16
N ASN A 86 3.91 -4.21 0.57
CA ASN A 86 3.50 -5.58 0.86
C ASN A 86 2.81 -6.16 -0.37
N GLU A 87 2.95 -7.46 -0.56
CA GLU A 87 2.28 -8.22 -1.61
C GLU A 87 2.01 -9.63 -1.10
N GLN A 88 0.84 -10.17 -1.42
CA GLN A 88 0.41 -11.48 -0.95
C GLN A 88 -0.65 -12.05 -1.88
N LEU A 89 -0.72 -13.38 -1.95
CA LEU A 89 -1.82 -14.12 -2.57
C LEU A 89 -3.10 -13.92 -1.75
N VAL A 90 -4.23 -13.85 -2.46
CA VAL A 90 -5.54 -13.57 -1.87
C VAL A 90 -6.55 -14.51 -2.51
N ASP A 91 -7.42 -15.09 -1.70
CA ASP A 91 -8.53 -15.90 -2.21
C ASP A 91 -9.65 -15.02 -2.77
N ASP A 92 -10.40 -15.55 -3.73
CA ASP A 92 -11.58 -14.88 -4.31
C ASP A 92 -12.59 -14.42 -3.24
N SER A 93 -12.77 -15.20 -2.18
CA SER A 93 -13.65 -14.93 -1.06
C SER A 93 -13.27 -13.69 -0.24
N GLN A 94 -12.01 -13.27 -0.31
CA GLN A 94 -11.51 -12.08 0.38
C GLN A 94 -11.67 -10.80 -0.46
N LEU A 95 -11.97 -10.94 -1.76
CA LEU A 95 -12.18 -9.82 -2.65
C LEU A 95 -13.61 -9.31 -2.54
N SER A 96 -13.77 -7.98 -2.55
CA SER A 96 -15.10 -7.39 -2.65
C SER A 96 -15.71 -7.68 -4.02
N SER A 97 -17.05 -7.82 -4.08
CA SER A 97 -17.76 -8.08 -5.33
C SER A 97 -17.49 -7.00 -6.40
N LYS A 98 -17.20 -5.76 -5.98
CA LYS A 98 -16.82 -4.66 -6.87
C LYS A 98 -15.48 -4.92 -7.55
N ILE A 99 -14.49 -5.39 -6.80
CA ILE A 99 -13.15 -5.71 -7.31
C ILE A 99 -13.23 -6.94 -8.21
N LEU A 100 -13.89 -8.01 -7.76
CA LEU A 100 -14.10 -9.23 -8.56
C LEU A 100 -14.77 -8.94 -9.90
N TYR A 101 -15.78 -8.06 -9.91
CA TYR A 101 -16.45 -7.65 -11.15
C TYR A 101 -15.46 -6.95 -12.08
N ARG A 102 -14.62 -6.04 -11.59
CA ARG A 102 -13.65 -5.33 -12.44
C ARG A 102 -12.51 -6.21 -12.94
N LEU A 103 -12.12 -7.24 -12.20
CA LEU A 103 -11.03 -8.14 -12.58
C LEU A 103 -11.46 -9.24 -13.57
N ASN A 104 -12.77 -9.48 -13.73
CA ASN A 104 -13.31 -10.52 -14.62
C ASN A 104 -14.00 -9.96 -15.88
N ILE A 105 -13.93 -8.65 -16.11
CA ILE A 105 -14.37 -7.98 -17.36
C ILE A 105 -13.20 -7.92 -18.32
#